data_AF-A0A175VFC2-F1
#
_entry.id   AF-A0A175VFC2-F1
#
_cell.length_a   1.000
_cell.length_b   1.000
_cell.length_c   1.000
_cell.angle_alpha   90.00
_cell.angle_beta   90.00
_cell.angle_gamma   90.00
#
_symmetry.space_group_name_H-M   'P 1'
#
loop_
_entity.id
_entity.type
_entity.pdbx_description
1 polymer ?
#
loop_
_entity_poly.entity_id
_entity_poly.type
_entity_poly.pdbx_seq_one_letter_code
_entity_poly.pdbx_strand_id
1 'polypeptide(L)'
;MHPRFAKPLDTLPAPLKAALLPMLDPADGSAFNARFTPDQVATLKAASGLDDRALRLVLLPLAAACSVAPISKFFVGAIACGLSGTWYFGANMEFAGQGLFHSVHAEQSAISNAWLGGETGISEITVNYTPCGHCRQFMNELSTAKTLQVSLPDDLSALQSFLPHSFGPADLDITDALMSPQSHDELALESEDPLWQAALAAARQSYAPYSQGYAAVALQFADGRLFCGRYAENAAFNPSLPPMQMACAHAVLNGADLATIRRAVLLESKNGQISQRDAAQSTLKALGSVELEYLAV
;
A
#
# COMPACT_ATOMS: atom_id res chain seq x y z
N MET A 1 -17.38 11.12 -9.15
CA MET A 1 -17.05 10.22 -8.01
C MET A 1 -16.90 8.79 -8.51
N HIS A 2 -15.92 8.01 -8.03
CA HIS A 2 -15.80 6.59 -8.42
C HIS A 2 -17.00 5.75 -7.89
N PRO A 3 -17.65 4.89 -8.70
CA PRO A 3 -18.89 4.19 -8.32
C PRO A 3 -18.79 3.34 -7.04
N ARG A 4 -17.62 2.77 -6.76
CA ARG A 4 -17.36 1.95 -5.55
C ARG A 4 -17.74 2.65 -4.23
N PHE A 5 -17.67 3.98 -4.17
CA PHE A 5 -17.94 4.72 -2.94
C PHE A 5 -19.43 5.04 -2.74
N ALA A 6 -20.31 4.78 -3.71
CA ALA A 6 -21.73 5.14 -3.61
C ALA A 6 -22.40 4.46 -2.40
N LYS A 7 -22.30 3.13 -2.30
CA LYS A 7 -22.90 2.36 -1.20
C LYS A 7 -22.39 2.75 0.19
N PRO A 8 -21.07 2.81 0.46
CA PRO A 8 -20.60 3.21 1.79
C PRO A 8 -20.99 4.67 2.12
N LEU A 9 -21.01 5.59 1.16
CA LEU A 9 -21.46 6.97 1.42
C LEU A 9 -22.93 7.07 1.84
N ASP A 10 -23.79 6.20 1.34
CA ASP A 10 -25.21 6.19 1.72
C ASP A 10 -25.45 5.77 3.17
N THR A 11 -24.47 5.12 3.79
CA THR A 11 -24.54 4.73 5.22
C THR A 11 -24.04 5.81 6.17
N LEU A 12 -23.46 6.90 5.66
CA LEU A 12 -22.88 7.95 6.50
C LEU A 12 -23.91 9.01 6.91
N PRO A 13 -23.77 9.62 8.11
CA PRO A 13 -24.57 10.77 8.50
C PRO A 13 -24.47 11.91 7.48
N ALA A 14 -25.58 12.61 7.25
CA ALA A 14 -25.67 13.65 6.23
C ALA A 14 -24.58 14.74 6.31
N PRO A 15 -24.19 15.26 7.50
CA PRO A 15 -23.11 16.24 7.61
C PRO A 15 -21.75 15.70 7.14
N LEU A 16 -21.41 14.47 7.54
CA LEU A 16 -20.16 13.82 7.15
C LEU A 16 -20.14 13.49 5.66
N LYS A 17 -21.27 12.99 5.12
CA LYS A 17 -21.43 12.73 3.68
C LYS A 17 -21.20 14.01 2.86
N ALA A 18 -21.81 15.13 3.26
CA ALA A 18 -21.66 16.40 2.58
C ALA A 18 -20.20 16.91 2.58
N ALA A 19 -19.48 16.70 3.69
CA ALA A 19 -18.06 17.07 3.80
C ALA A 19 -17.13 16.16 2.97
N LEU A 20 -17.46 14.87 2.83
CA LEU A 20 -16.67 13.89 2.06
C LEU A 20 -16.82 14.04 0.55
N LEU A 21 -18.02 14.39 0.07
CA LEU A 21 -18.33 14.38 -1.37
C LEU A 21 -17.31 15.20 -2.20
N PRO A 22 -16.95 16.44 -1.83
CA PRO A 22 -15.95 17.21 -2.59
C PRO A 22 -14.54 16.61 -2.57
N MET A 23 -14.22 15.75 -1.59
CA MET A 23 -12.93 15.08 -1.49
C MET A 23 -12.87 13.81 -2.35
N LEU A 24 -14.00 13.10 -2.46
CA LEU A 24 -14.15 11.89 -3.28
C LEU A 24 -14.51 12.21 -4.74
N ASP A 25 -14.99 13.42 -4.99
CA ASP A 25 -15.32 13.97 -6.29
C ASP A 25 -14.85 15.43 -6.43
N PRO A 26 -13.53 15.64 -6.57
CA PRO A 26 -12.96 16.97 -6.72
C PRO A 26 -13.55 17.74 -7.90
N ALA A 27 -13.90 19.01 -7.69
CA ALA A 27 -14.52 19.85 -8.70
C ALA A 27 -13.60 20.18 -9.90
N ASP A 28 -12.28 20.06 -9.71
CA ASP A 28 -11.27 20.24 -10.76
C ASP A 28 -11.12 19.00 -11.67
N GLY A 29 -11.91 17.95 -11.42
CA GLY A 29 -11.87 16.69 -12.16
C GLY A 29 -10.69 15.79 -11.82
N SER A 30 -9.88 16.15 -10.81
CA SER A 30 -8.81 15.28 -10.33
C SER A 30 -9.37 14.03 -9.66
N ALA A 31 -8.61 12.93 -9.72
CA ALA A 31 -9.01 11.68 -9.09
C ALA A 31 -8.75 11.73 -7.57
N PHE A 32 -9.62 11.09 -6.80
CA PHE A 32 -9.36 10.85 -5.37
C PHE A 32 -8.16 9.91 -5.19
N ASN A 33 -7.15 10.37 -4.47
CA ASN A 33 -5.88 9.66 -4.30
C ASN A 33 -5.84 8.74 -3.06
N ALA A 34 -7.00 8.19 -2.66
CA ALA A 34 -7.11 7.24 -1.55
C ALA A 34 -6.45 7.69 -0.23
N ARG A 35 -6.48 9.00 0.05
CA ARG A 35 -5.93 9.60 1.27
C ARG A 35 -6.66 10.87 1.68
N PHE A 36 -6.53 11.23 2.94
CA PHE A 36 -6.99 12.52 3.47
C PHE A 36 -5.83 13.28 4.12
N THR A 37 -5.61 14.53 3.73
CA THR A 37 -4.63 15.42 4.35
C THR A 37 -5.08 15.84 5.76
N PRO A 38 -4.19 16.38 6.62
CA PRO A 38 -4.58 16.89 7.93
C PRO A 38 -5.73 17.91 7.89
N ASP A 39 -5.75 18.82 6.90
CA ASP A 39 -6.81 19.81 6.73
C ASP A 39 -8.15 19.18 6.33
N GLN A 40 -8.10 18.16 5.46
CA GLN A 40 -9.29 17.37 5.11
C GLN A 40 -9.82 16.62 6.33
N VAL A 41 -8.94 15.97 7.11
CA VAL A 41 -9.30 15.31 8.37
C VAL A 41 -9.95 16.29 9.34
N ALA A 42 -9.38 17.49 9.52
CA ALA A 42 -9.96 18.53 10.39
C ALA A 42 -11.37 18.94 9.94
N THR A 43 -11.57 19.08 8.62
CA THR A 43 -12.89 19.39 8.03
C THR A 43 -13.90 18.28 8.31
N LEU A 44 -13.52 17.01 8.15
CA LEU A 44 -14.38 15.85 8.41
C LEU A 44 -14.73 15.72 9.90
N LYS A 45 -13.79 16.02 10.80
CA LYS A 45 -14.04 16.07 12.25
C LYS A 45 -15.00 17.18 12.62
N ALA A 46 -14.79 18.39 12.09
CA ALA A 46 -15.68 19.52 12.34
C ALA A 46 -17.12 19.24 11.86
N ALA A 47 -17.27 18.58 10.72
CA ALA A 47 -18.58 18.22 10.16
C ALA A 47 -19.29 17.09 10.93
N SER A 48 -18.54 16.12 11.46
CA SER A 48 -19.10 14.94 12.11
C SER A 48 -19.21 15.05 13.64
N GLY A 49 -18.41 15.90 14.28
CA GLY A 49 -18.25 15.94 15.73
C GLY A 49 -17.50 14.74 16.31
N LEU A 50 -16.95 13.86 15.47
CA LEU A 50 -16.21 12.67 15.89
C LEU A 50 -14.76 13.00 16.21
N ASP A 51 -14.20 12.27 17.18
CA ASP A 51 -12.75 12.24 17.36
C ASP A 51 -12.06 11.45 16.23
N ASP A 52 -10.73 11.48 16.26
CA ASP A 52 -9.86 10.81 15.29
C ASP A 52 -10.18 9.33 15.09
N ARG A 53 -10.30 8.58 16.20
CA ARG A 53 -10.50 7.13 16.17
C ARG A 53 -11.89 6.79 15.68
N ALA A 54 -12.91 7.44 16.23
CA ALA A 54 -14.30 7.24 15.83
C ALA A 54 -14.51 7.60 14.35
N LEU A 55 -13.89 8.69 13.87
CA LEU A 55 -13.95 9.07 12.46
C LEU A 55 -13.30 8.01 11.57
N ARG A 56 -12.09 7.53 11.90
CA ARG A 56 -11.43 6.46 11.12
C ARG A 56 -12.28 5.20 11.03
N LEU A 57 -12.86 4.75 12.16
CA LEU A 57 -13.75 3.58 12.19
C LEU A 57 -14.96 3.75 11.27
N VAL A 58 -15.58 4.94 11.25
CA VAL A 58 -16.71 5.26 10.37
C VAL A 58 -16.30 5.32 8.90
N LEU A 59 -15.06 5.69 8.59
CA LEU A 59 -14.55 5.78 7.22
C LEU A 59 -14.00 4.45 6.66
N LEU A 60 -13.78 3.43 7.50
CA LEU A 60 -13.30 2.10 7.06
C LEU A 60 -14.09 1.49 5.89
N PRO A 61 -15.43 1.61 5.79
CA PRO A 61 -16.17 1.10 4.64
C PRO A 61 -15.77 1.75 3.30
N LEU A 62 -15.25 2.99 3.30
CA LEU A 62 -14.71 3.62 2.10
C LEU A 62 -13.40 2.95 1.68
N ALA A 63 -12.51 2.66 2.63
CA ALA A 63 -11.29 1.93 2.34
C ALA A 63 -11.60 0.50 1.84
N ALA A 64 -12.52 -0.21 2.50
CA ALA A 64 -12.94 -1.56 2.11
C ALA A 64 -13.58 -1.60 0.71
N ALA A 65 -14.20 -0.51 0.25
CA ALA A 65 -14.75 -0.41 -1.10
C ALA A 65 -13.68 -0.44 -2.21
N CYS A 66 -12.40 -0.28 -1.85
CA CYS A 66 -11.27 -0.45 -2.78
C CYS A 66 -10.79 -1.91 -2.88
N SER A 67 -11.36 -2.85 -2.12
CA SER A 67 -10.95 -4.25 -2.10
C SER A 67 -11.18 -4.95 -3.43
N VAL A 68 -10.22 -5.82 -3.80
CA VAL A 68 -10.31 -6.72 -4.95
C VAL A 68 -10.12 -8.15 -4.44
N ALA A 69 -11.21 -8.77 -3.98
CA ALA A 69 -11.20 -10.08 -3.33
C ALA A 69 -11.99 -11.14 -4.12
N PRO A 70 -11.57 -11.53 -5.34
CA PRO A 70 -12.29 -12.51 -6.14
C PRO A 70 -12.32 -13.92 -5.55
N ILE A 71 -11.43 -14.28 -4.62
CA ILE A 71 -11.32 -15.62 -4.03
C ILE A 71 -12.17 -15.70 -2.77
N SER A 72 -11.88 -14.87 -1.77
CA SER A 72 -12.55 -14.94 -0.46
C SER A 72 -13.94 -14.31 -0.45
N LYS A 73 -14.18 -13.36 -1.37
CA LYS A 73 -15.35 -12.45 -1.32
C LYS A 73 -15.44 -11.68 0.01
N PHE A 74 -14.30 -11.48 0.67
CA PHE A 74 -14.20 -10.83 1.97
C PHE A 74 -13.47 -9.49 1.82
N PHE A 75 -14.21 -8.39 1.96
CA PHE A 75 -13.71 -7.05 1.67
C PHE A 75 -13.19 -6.38 2.95
N VAL A 76 -11.86 -6.27 3.04
CA VAL A 76 -11.16 -5.71 4.20
C VAL A 76 -10.60 -4.34 3.83
N GLY A 77 -10.79 -3.37 4.72
CA GLY A 77 -10.25 -2.03 4.60
C GLY A 77 -9.34 -1.70 5.78
N ALA A 78 -8.34 -0.87 5.54
CA ALA A 78 -7.45 -0.33 6.56
C ALA A 78 -7.21 1.17 6.31
N ILE A 79 -6.94 1.91 7.38
CA ILE A 79 -6.51 3.31 7.33
C ILE A 79 -5.21 3.44 8.13
N ALA A 80 -4.11 3.78 7.46
CA ALA A 80 -2.82 4.06 8.09
C ALA A 80 -2.65 5.57 8.33
N CYS A 81 -2.33 5.95 9.55
CA CYS A 81 -2.05 7.33 9.95
C CYS A 81 -0.56 7.60 9.86
N GLY A 82 -0.14 8.37 8.85
CA GLY A 82 1.24 8.83 8.72
C GLY A 82 1.67 9.70 9.90
N LEU A 83 2.98 9.81 10.12
CA LEU A 83 3.53 10.78 11.09
C LEU A 83 3.22 12.23 10.69
N SER A 84 2.96 12.49 9.41
CA SER A 84 2.51 13.80 8.92
C SER A 84 1.08 14.18 9.36
N GLY A 85 0.30 13.23 9.88
CA GLY A 85 -1.13 13.37 10.12
C GLY A 85 -2.01 13.04 8.92
N THR A 86 -1.43 12.73 7.75
CA THR A 86 -2.17 12.26 6.58
C THR A 86 -2.68 10.83 6.82
N TRP A 87 -3.93 10.56 6.42
CA TRP A 87 -4.53 9.22 6.51
C TRP A 87 -4.56 8.55 5.14
N TYR A 88 -4.08 7.32 5.04
CA TYR A 88 -3.95 6.57 3.80
C TYR A 88 -4.84 5.33 3.84
N PHE A 89 -5.65 5.14 2.80
CA PHE A 89 -6.46 3.93 2.66
C PHE A 89 -5.61 2.75 2.19
N GLY A 90 -6.04 1.57 2.60
CA GLY A 90 -5.62 0.29 2.05
C GLY A 90 -6.80 -0.68 1.98
N ALA A 91 -6.71 -1.64 1.07
CA ALA A 91 -7.69 -2.71 0.95
C ALA A 91 -7.01 -4.01 0.50
N ASN A 92 -7.60 -5.15 0.83
CA ASN A 92 -7.05 -6.43 0.41
C ASN A 92 -7.19 -6.67 -1.10
N MET A 93 -6.22 -7.38 -1.66
CA MET A 93 -6.17 -7.76 -3.08
C MET A 93 -5.77 -9.22 -3.23
N GLU A 94 -6.51 -9.95 -4.07
CA GLU A 94 -6.30 -11.37 -4.35
C GLU A 94 -6.22 -11.59 -5.87
N PHE A 95 -5.31 -12.46 -6.29
CA PHE A 95 -5.06 -12.76 -7.71
C PHE A 95 -5.56 -14.17 -8.03
N ALA A 96 -6.70 -14.25 -8.73
CA ALA A 96 -7.28 -15.53 -9.12
C ALA A 96 -6.35 -16.31 -10.07
N GLY A 97 -6.27 -17.63 -9.89
CA GLY A 97 -5.40 -18.50 -10.69
C GLY A 97 -3.91 -18.44 -10.35
N GLN A 98 -3.54 -17.73 -9.28
CA GLN A 98 -2.17 -17.62 -8.78
C GLN A 98 -2.04 -18.20 -7.37
N GLY A 99 -0.80 -18.41 -6.91
CA GLY A 99 -0.53 -18.82 -5.53
C GLY A 99 -0.96 -17.77 -4.51
N LEU A 100 -1.43 -18.20 -3.34
CA LEU A 100 -1.90 -17.29 -2.28
C LEU A 100 -0.83 -16.34 -1.75
N PHE A 101 0.45 -16.67 -1.94
CA PHE A 101 1.58 -15.80 -1.60
C PHE A 101 1.62 -14.49 -2.40
N HIS A 102 0.79 -14.35 -3.45
CA HIS A 102 0.61 -13.08 -4.15
C HIS A 102 -0.41 -12.13 -3.49
N SER A 103 -1.15 -12.59 -2.47
CA SER A 103 -2.19 -11.80 -1.83
C SER A 103 -1.61 -10.58 -1.12
N VAL A 104 -2.31 -9.45 -1.20
CA VAL A 104 -1.97 -8.23 -0.45
C VAL A 104 -3.05 -8.02 0.59
N HIS A 105 -2.64 -7.86 1.85
CA HIS A 105 -3.56 -7.57 2.94
C HIS A 105 -3.88 -6.07 3.00
N ALA A 106 -5.02 -5.70 3.59
CA ALA A 106 -5.42 -4.30 3.68
C ALA A 106 -4.39 -3.45 4.44
N GLU A 107 -3.78 -4.02 5.48
CA GLU A 107 -2.73 -3.39 6.28
C GLU A 107 -1.47 -3.12 5.44
N GLN A 108 -0.99 -4.13 4.69
CA GLN A 108 0.13 -3.98 3.77
C GLN A 108 -0.17 -2.91 2.71
N SER A 109 -1.38 -2.93 2.15
CA SER A 109 -1.84 -1.95 1.18
C SER A 109 -1.82 -0.52 1.75
N ALA A 110 -2.38 -0.30 2.95
CA ALA A 110 -2.43 1.04 3.57
C ALA A 110 -1.04 1.57 3.91
N ILE A 111 -0.18 0.72 4.49
CA ILE A 111 1.21 1.07 4.83
C ILE A 111 2.02 1.37 3.58
N SER A 112 1.89 0.54 2.53
CA SER A 112 2.58 0.78 1.26
C SER A 112 2.11 2.06 0.57
N ASN A 113 0.81 2.39 0.65
CA ASN A 113 0.25 3.64 0.15
C ASN A 113 0.83 4.86 0.89
N ALA A 114 0.93 4.78 2.23
CA ALA A 114 1.58 5.79 3.04
C ALA A 114 3.08 5.96 2.70
N TRP A 115 3.78 4.84 2.52
CA TRP A 115 5.20 4.85 2.17
C TRP A 115 5.46 5.46 0.79
N LEU A 116 4.66 5.08 -0.23
CA LEU A 116 4.70 5.71 -1.55
C LEU A 116 4.27 7.18 -1.50
N GLY A 117 3.41 7.55 -0.55
CA GLY A 117 3.01 8.93 -0.24
C GLY A 117 4.08 9.78 0.46
N GLY A 118 5.24 9.19 0.80
CA GLY A 118 6.37 9.88 1.41
C GLY A 118 6.40 9.85 2.94
N GLU A 119 5.54 9.06 3.59
CA GLU A 119 5.61 8.91 5.04
C GLU A 119 6.90 8.17 5.46
N THR A 120 7.45 8.61 6.60
CA THR A 120 8.63 8.00 7.22
C THR A 120 8.29 7.06 8.38
N GLY A 121 7.01 6.92 8.70
CA GLY A 121 6.49 6.01 9.71
C GLY A 121 4.97 6.12 9.85
N ILE A 122 4.37 5.21 10.62
CA ILE A 122 2.94 5.13 10.88
C ILE A 122 2.72 5.24 12.39
N SER A 123 1.83 6.14 12.80
CA SER A 123 1.47 6.32 14.22
C SER A 123 0.38 5.33 14.66
N GLU A 124 -0.61 5.10 13.80
CA GLU A 124 -1.74 4.21 14.07
C GLU A 124 -2.20 3.54 12.77
N ILE A 125 -2.64 2.29 12.86
CA ILE A 125 -3.39 1.63 11.79
C ILE A 125 -4.77 1.23 12.31
N THR A 126 -5.82 1.68 11.63
CA THR A 126 -7.21 1.33 11.94
C THR A 126 -7.70 0.24 10.98
N VAL A 127 -8.28 -0.82 11.52
CA VAL A 127 -8.79 -1.99 10.77
C VAL A 127 -10.12 -2.47 11.35
N ASN A 128 -10.94 -3.13 10.53
CA ASN A 128 -12.21 -3.72 10.97
C ASN A 128 -12.08 -5.10 11.62
N TYR A 129 -10.96 -5.80 11.37
CA TYR A 129 -10.69 -7.13 11.92
C TYR A 129 -9.28 -7.16 12.51
N THR A 130 -9.08 -7.99 13.54
CA THR A 130 -7.77 -8.16 14.16
C THR A 130 -6.73 -8.58 13.11
N PRO A 131 -5.58 -7.88 13.00
CA PRO A 131 -4.55 -8.24 12.03
C PRO A 131 -4.09 -9.69 12.20
N CYS A 132 -3.92 -10.40 11.10
CA CYS A 132 -3.38 -11.77 11.13
C CYS A 132 -1.87 -11.76 11.45
N GLY A 133 -1.30 -12.93 11.75
CA GLY A 133 0.13 -13.05 12.08
C GLY A 133 1.06 -12.48 10.99
N HIS A 134 0.71 -12.66 9.71
CA HIS A 134 1.44 -12.10 8.57
C HIS A 134 1.50 -10.56 8.61
N CYS A 135 0.36 -9.90 8.85
CA CYS A 135 0.31 -8.44 8.95
C CYS A 135 1.03 -7.91 10.20
N ARG A 136 0.91 -8.62 11.33
CA ARG A 136 1.65 -8.26 12.56
C ARG A 136 3.15 -8.28 12.30
N GLN A 137 3.63 -9.33 11.64
CA GLN A 137 5.04 -9.48 11.28
C GLN A 137 5.49 -8.43 10.26
N PHE A 138 4.67 -8.12 9.27
CA PHE A 138 4.94 -7.03 8.32
C PHE A 138 5.08 -5.67 9.01
N MET A 139 4.18 -5.37 9.96
CA MET A 139 4.25 -4.13 10.75
C MET A 139 5.47 -4.06 11.67
N ASN A 140 6.03 -5.21 12.06
CA ASN A 140 7.23 -5.25 12.90
C ASN A 140 8.51 -4.82 12.16
N GLU A 141 8.41 -4.58 10.85
CA GLU A 141 9.50 -4.08 10.02
C GLU A 141 9.62 -2.55 10.03
N LEU A 142 8.55 -1.85 10.43
CA LEU A 142 8.44 -0.41 10.29
C LEU A 142 9.40 0.32 11.23
N SER A 143 9.87 1.49 10.79
CA SER A 143 10.61 2.47 11.62
C SER A 143 9.90 2.80 12.95
N THR A 144 8.58 2.61 12.99
CA THR A 144 7.66 2.93 14.08
C THR A 144 7.11 1.68 14.77
N ALA A 145 7.61 0.48 14.48
CA ALA A 145 7.08 -0.78 15.01
C ALA A 145 6.90 -0.77 16.54
N LYS A 146 7.84 -0.14 17.28
CA LYS A 146 7.83 -0.04 18.76
C LYS A 146 6.77 0.90 19.33
N THR A 147 6.21 1.78 18.52
CA THR A 147 5.25 2.83 18.94
C THR A 147 3.95 2.77 18.17
N LEU A 148 3.83 1.87 17.19
CA LEU A 148 2.64 1.72 16.34
C LEU A 148 1.44 1.26 17.18
N GLN A 149 0.35 2.03 17.09
CA GLN A 149 -0.94 1.65 17.64
C GLN A 149 -1.78 0.90 16.59
N VAL A 150 -2.48 -0.14 17.03
CA VAL A 150 -3.47 -0.88 16.22
C VAL A 150 -4.84 -0.58 16.79
N SER A 151 -5.71 -0.01 15.96
CA SER A 151 -7.05 0.42 16.32
C SER A 151 -8.09 -0.49 15.68
N LEU A 152 -8.85 -1.16 16.53
CA LEU A 152 -10.00 -2.00 16.21
C LEU A 152 -11.27 -1.30 16.73
N PRO A 153 -12.49 -1.75 16.36
CA PRO A 153 -13.72 -1.19 16.92
C PRO A 153 -13.74 -1.18 18.46
N ASP A 154 -13.27 -2.27 19.07
CA ASP A 154 -13.38 -2.50 20.52
C ASP A 154 -12.03 -2.45 21.26
N ASP A 155 -10.92 -2.20 20.54
CA ASP A 155 -9.57 -2.22 21.12
C ASP A 155 -8.69 -1.12 20.50
N LEU A 156 -7.80 -0.57 21.30
CA LEU A 156 -6.70 0.29 20.88
C LEU A 156 -5.47 -0.12 21.68
N SER A 157 -4.58 -0.87 21.03
CA SER A 157 -3.42 -1.46 21.67
C SER A 157 -2.17 -1.30 20.84
N ALA A 158 -1.01 -1.27 21.48
CA ALA A 158 0.27 -1.26 20.76
C ALA A 158 0.46 -2.57 19.98
N LEU A 159 1.24 -2.52 18.89
CA LEU A 159 1.56 -3.71 18.08
C LEU A 159 2.09 -4.88 18.94
N GLN A 160 2.87 -4.58 19.98
CA GLN A 160 3.49 -5.56 20.87
C GLN A 160 2.47 -6.40 21.63
N SER A 161 1.26 -5.86 21.91
CA SER A 161 0.17 -6.62 22.52
C SER A 161 -0.36 -7.71 21.58
N PHE A 162 -0.24 -7.51 20.26
CA PHE A 162 -0.66 -8.48 19.24
C PHE A 162 0.47 -9.43 18.84
N LEU A 163 1.73 -9.06 19.06
CA LEU A 163 2.91 -9.83 18.68
C LEU A 163 3.92 -9.91 19.86
N PRO A 164 3.59 -10.61 20.95
CA PRO A 164 4.49 -10.77 22.08
C PRO A 164 5.71 -11.62 21.70
N HIS A 165 6.88 -11.29 22.25
CA HIS A 165 8.15 -11.98 21.97
C HIS A 165 8.43 -12.10 20.46
N SER A 166 8.17 -11.01 19.72
CA SER A 166 8.29 -10.94 18.28
C SER A 166 9.70 -11.21 17.77
N PHE A 167 9.80 -11.93 16.66
CA PHE A 167 10.98 -11.92 15.79
C PHE A 167 10.96 -10.70 14.86
N GLY A 168 12.10 -10.10 14.57
CA GLY A 168 12.20 -8.93 13.70
C GLY A 168 13.64 -8.57 13.29
N PRO A 169 13.84 -7.37 12.69
CA PRO A 169 15.13 -6.94 12.16
C PRO A 169 16.29 -7.05 13.16
N ALA A 170 16.04 -6.76 14.45
CA ALA A 170 17.04 -6.82 15.50
C ALA A 170 17.60 -8.23 15.75
N ASP A 171 16.81 -9.29 15.49
CA ASP A 171 17.26 -10.68 15.62
C ASP A 171 18.21 -11.10 14.48
N LEU A 172 18.28 -10.29 13.43
CA LEU A 172 19.16 -10.47 12.27
C LEU A 172 20.28 -9.40 12.23
N ASP A 173 20.50 -8.68 13.34
CA ASP A 173 21.45 -7.58 13.46
C ASP A 173 21.22 -6.44 12.43
N ILE A 174 19.98 -6.29 11.94
CA ILE A 174 19.59 -5.21 11.02
C ILE A 174 19.10 -4.02 11.84
N THR A 175 19.73 -2.86 11.61
CA THR A 175 19.36 -1.58 12.24
C THR A 175 18.49 -0.71 11.35
N ASP A 176 18.48 -0.99 10.05
CA ASP A 176 17.64 -0.28 9.08
C ASP A 176 16.19 -0.77 9.15
N ALA A 177 15.24 0.12 8.88
CA ALA A 177 13.82 -0.14 9.07
C ALA A 177 13.01 0.32 7.87
N LEU A 178 11.93 -0.40 7.55
CA LEU A 178 11.01 -0.01 6.49
C LEU A 178 10.44 1.39 6.80
N MET A 179 10.33 2.22 5.76
CA MET A 179 9.98 3.66 5.82
C MET A 179 11.09 4.61 6.29
N SER A 180 12.28 4.12 6.67
CA SER A 180 13.47 4.97 6.76
C SER A 180 13.90 5.46 5.36
N PRO A 181 14.59 6.61 5.24
CA PRO A 181 15.14 7.05 3.96
C PRO A 181 16.06 5.99 3.33
N GLN A 182 15.87 5.72 2.04
CA GLN A 182 16.64 4.77 1.24
C GLN A 182 17.24 5.49 0.03
N SER A 183 18.49 5.16 -0.33
CA SER A 183 19.13 5.64 -1.56
C SER A 183 20.10 4.60 -2.09
N HIS A 184 19.77 4.01 -3.24
CA HIS A 184 20.60 3.01 -3.93
C HIS A 184 21.12 3.59 -5.25
N ASP A 185 21.93 4.64 -5.16
CA ASP A 185 22.43 5.41 -6.32
C ASP A 185 23.28 4.57 -7.29
N GLU A 186 23.78 3.42 -6.84
CA GLU A 186 24.47 2.42 -7.65
C GLU A 186 23.58 1.77 -8.72
N LEU A 187 22.26 1.77 -8.54
CA LEU A 187 21.32 1.37 -9.58
C LEU A 187 21.33 2.45 -10.67
N ALA A 188 21.81 2.10 -11.86
CA ALA A 188 21.94 3.03 -12.98
C ALA A 188 21.27 2.48 -14.24
N LEU A 189 20.57 3.36 -14.95
CA LEU A 189 19.87 3.04 -16.20
C LEU A 189 20.01 4.21 -17.18
N GLU A 190 20.53 3.93 -18.36
CA GLU A 190 20.53 4.86 -19.49
C GLU A 190 19.25 4.64 -20.32
N SER A 191 18.20 5.42 -20.02
CA SER A 191 16.93 5.38 -20.76
C SER A 191 16.22 6.73 -20.65
N GLU A 192 15.62 7.21 -21.73
CA GLU A 192 14.74 8.39 -21.68
C GLU A 192 13.25 8.01 -21.51
N ASP A 193 12.92 6.71 -21.48
CA ASP A 193 11.54 6.25 -21.33
C ASP A 193 11.01 6.57 -19.92
N PRO A 194 9.93 7.37 -19.80
CA PRO A 194 9.36 7.75 -18.51
C PRO A 194 8.97 6.57 -17.61
N LEU A 195 8.55 5.44 -18.20
CA LEU A 195 8.15 4.25 -17.45
C LEU A 195 9.36 3.60 -16.76
N TRP A 196 10.46 3.50 -17.49
CA TRP A 196 11.74 2.99 -16.98
C TRP A 196 12.37 3.95 -15.96
N GLN A 197 12.28 5.25 -16.16
CA GLN A 197 12.74 6.26 -15.19
C GLN A 197 11.92 6.20 -13.89
N ALA A 198 10.61 6.00 -13.98
CA ALA A 198 9.76 5.81 -12.81
C ALA A 198 10.12 4.53 -12.03
N ALA A 199 10.39 3.42 -12.73
CA ALA A 199 10.87 2.18 -12.10
C ALA A 199 12.22 2.36 -11.42
N LEU A 200 13.19 3.03 -12.06
CA LEU A 200 14.49 3.32 -11.47
C LEU A 200 14.34 4.15 -10.18
N ALA A 201 13.60 5.26 -10.24
CA ALA A 201 13.38 6.14 -9.09
C ALA A 201 12.72 5.42 -7.90
N ALA A 202 11.81 4.48 -8.19
CA ALA A 202 11.16 3.65 -7.18
C ALA A 202 12.11 2.57 -6.62
N ALA A 203 12.91 1.90 -7.46
CA ALA A 203 13.86 0.87 -7.04
C ALA A 203 14.95 1.41 -6.13
N ARG A 204 15.45 2.63 -6.42
CA ARG A 204 16.41 3.35 -5.57
C ARG A 204 15.92 3.65 -4.16
N GLN A 205 14.62 3.56 -3.94
CA GLN A 205 14.00 3.76 -2.64
C GLN A 205 13.39 2.46 -2.06
N SER A 206 13.64 1.30 -2.68
CA SER A 206 13.17 0.01 -2.17
C SER A 206 13.92 -0.39 -0.89
N TYR A 207 13.30 -1.26 -0.10
CA TYR A 207 13.85 -1.75 1.17
C TYR A 207 14.12 -3.24 1.04
N ALA A 208 15.40 -3.64 1.01
CA ALA A 208 15.82 -5.03 0.84
C ALA A 208 17.14 -5.36 1.58
N PRO A 209 17.23 -5.11 2.89
CA PRO A 209 18.50 -5.27 3.61
C PRO A 209 18.95 -6.74 3.70
N TYR A 210 18.06 -7.71 3.51
CA TYR A 210 18.37 -9.13 3.69
C TYR A 210 18.94 -9.74 2.41
N SER A 211 18.27 -9.54 1.28
CA SER A 211 18.68 -10.12 0.00
C SER A 211 19.54 -9.19 -0.85
N GLN A 212 19.53 -7.88 -0.57
CA GLN A 212 20.07 -6.83 -1.46
C GLN A 212 19.40 -6.83 -2.86
N GLY A 213 18.21 -7.44 -2.97
CA GLY A 213 17.40 -7.55 -4.19
C GLY A 213 16.55 -6.31 -4.44
N TYR A 214 17.17 -5.12 -4.43
CA TYR A 214 16.47 -3.85 -4.68
C TYR A 214 15.72 -3.89 -6.02
N ALA A 215 14.42 -3.59 -5.99
CA ALA A 215 13.57 -3.77 -7.16
C ALA A 215 12.34 -2.87 -7.13
N ALA A 216 11.84 -2.56 -8.33
CA ALA A 216 10.56 -1.88 -8.51
C ALA A 216 9.87 -2.27 -9.82
N VAL A 217 8.55 -2.14 -9.80
CA VAL A 217 7.69 -2.29 -10.97
C VAL A 217 7.02 -0.96 -11.25
N ALA A 218 6.96 -0.57 -12.51
CA ALA A 218 6.13 0.54 -12.97
C ALA A 218 5.13 0.04 -14.03
N LEU A 219 3.89 0.48 -13.89
CA LEU A 219 2.75 0.10 -14.73
C LEU A 219 2.22 1.35 -15.45
N GLN A 220 2.05 1.26 -16.76
CA GLN A 220 1.39 2.29 -17.58
C GLN A 220 -0.01 1.82 -17.97
N PHE A 221 -1.01 2.67 -17.74
CA PHE A 221 -2.41 2.40 -18.03
C PHE A 221 -2.88 3.06 -19.34
N ALA A 222 -4.03 2.64 -19.87
CA ALA A 222 -4.57 3.15 -21.13
C ALA A 222 -4.90 4.66 -21.11
N ASP A 223 -5.14 5.22 -19.92
CA ASP A 223 -5.37 6.65 -19.71
C ASP A 223 -4.07 7.46 -19.53
N GLY A 224 -2.90 6.81 -19.67
CA GLY A 224 -1.58 7.41 -19.54
C GLY A 224 -1.06 7.50 -18.11
N ARG A 225 -1.85 7.15 -17.09
CA ARG A 225 -1.39 7.16 -15.69
C ARG A 225 -0.31 6.10 -15.47
N LEU A 226 0.65 6.46 -14.62
CA LEU A 226 1.74 5.58 -14.18
C LEU A 226 1.57 5.28 -12.69
N PHE A 227 1.68 4.00 -12.34
CA PHE A 227 1.71 3.57 -10.94
C PHE A 227 2.95 2.71 -10.70
N CYS A 228 3.70 3.05 -9.65
CA CYS A 228 4.89 2.32 -9.25
C CYS A 228 4.66 1.59 -7.93
N GLY A 229 5.35 0.47 -7.79
CA GLY A 229 5.52 -0.24 -6.54
C GLY A 229 6.98 -0.61 -6.38
N ARG A 230 7.49 -0.51 -5.16
CA ARG A 230 8.89 -0.81 -4.82
C ARG A 230 8.94 -1.93 -3.80
N TYR A 231 9.98 -2.73 -3.84
CA TYR A 231 10.10 -3.90 -2.99
C TYR A 231 10.23 -3.49 -1.51
N ALA A 232 9.50 -4.18 -0.64
CA ALA A 232 9.61 -4.04 0.81
C ALA A 232 9.83 -5.42 1.43
N GLU A 233 11.08 -5.73 1.74
CA GLU A 233 11.43 -6.95 2.45
C GLU A 233 10.95 -6.96 3.89
N ASN A 234 10.92 -8.16 4.45
CA ASN A 234 10.62 -8.40 5.85
C ASN A 234 11.61 -9.39 6.45
N ALA A 235 11.96 -9.21 7.72
CA ALA A 235 12.86 -10.10 8.46
C ALA A 235 12.41 -11.57 8.41
N ALA A 236 11.10 -11.82 8.43
CA ALA A 236 10.53 -13.18 8.37
C ALA A 236 10.37 -13.71 6.93
N PHE A 237 10.93 -13.02 5.94
CA PHE A 237 10.95 -13.31 4.51
C PHE A 237 9.58 -13.39 3.84
N ASN A 238 8.73 -14.33 4.22
CA ASN A 238 7.40 -14.54 3.62
C ASN A 238 6.49 -13.30 3.66
N PRO A 239 6.54 -12.43 4.69
CA PRO A 239 5.74 -11.21 4.70
C PRO A 239 6.24 -10.09 3.78
N SER A 240 7.38 -10.27 3.10
CA SER A 240 7.89 -9.31 2.13
C SER A 240 6.83 -8.99 1.08
N LEU A 241 6.67 -7.71 0.74
CA LEU A 241 5.70 -7.24 -0.23
C LEU A 241 6.39 -7.01 -1.58
N PRO A 242 6.12 -7.83 -2.60
CA PRO A 242 6.77 -7.69 -3.89
C PRO A 242 6.34 -6.39 -4.61
N PRO A 243 7.20 -5.83 -5.49
CA PRO A 243 6.94 -4.55 -6.14
C PRO A 243 5.72 -4.58 -7.07
N MET A 244 5.45 -5.71 -7.75
CA MET A 244 4.27 -5.86 -8.62
C MET A 244 2.96 -5.73 -7.83
N GLN A 245 2.88 -6.41 -6.68
CA GLN A 245 1.76 -6.38 -5.75
C GLN A 245 1.50 -4.96 -5.25
N MET A 246 2.56 -4.27 -4.84
CA MET A 246 2.48 -2.87 -4.40
C MET A 246 1.97 -1.96 -5.52
N ALA A 247 2.49 -2.09 -6.74
CA ALA A 247 2.08 -1.29 -7.89
C ALA A 247 0.58 -1.50 -8.20
N CYS A 248 0.11 -2.75 -8.20
CA CYS A 248 -1.29 -3.09 -8.42
C CYS A 248 -2.20 -2.53 -7.33
N ALA A 249 -1.82 -2.71 -6.05
CA ALA A 249 -2.58 -2.19 -4.91
C ALA A 249 -2.69 -0.66 -4.96
N HIS A 250 -1.58 0.03 -5.25
CA HIS A 250 -1.56 1.48 -5.38
C HIS A 250 -2.42 1.96 -6.57
N ALA A 251 -2.35 1.29 -7.72
CA ALA A 251 -3.19 1.62 -8.88
C ALA A 251 -4.70 1.48 -8.57
N VAL A 252 -5.09 0.36 -7.95
CA VAL A 252 -6.49 0.11 -7.57
C VAL A 252 -6.98 1.11 -6.55
N LEU A 253 -6.19 1.44 -5.52
CA LEU A 253 -6.56 2.48 -4.56
C LEU A 253 -6.88 3.80 -5.26
N ASN A 254 -6.07 4.18 -6.24
CA ASN A 254 -6.26 5.38 -7.07
C ASN A 254 -7.28 5.22 -8.23
N GLY A 255 -8.07 4.16 -8.21
CA GLY A 255 -9.22 3.96 -9.11
C GLY A 255 -8.84 3.56 -10.52
N ALA A 256 -7.65 3.00 -10.73
CA ALA A 256 -7.28 2.39 -11.98
C ALA A 256 -7.87 0.97 -12.10
N ASP A 257 -8.25 0.60 -13.32
CA ASP A 257 -8.66 -0.76 -13.67
C ASP A 257 -7.43 -1.52 -14.20
N LEU A 258 -7.01 -2.58 -13.48
CA LEU A 258 -5.85 -3.39 -13.84
C LEU A 258 -5.98 -4.05 -15.21
N ALA A 259 -7.20 -4.25 -15.74
CA ALA A 259 -7.41 -4.76 -17.09
C ALA A 259 -6.96 -3.77 -18.19
N THR A 260 -6.72 -2.51 -17.83
CA THR A 260 -6.32 -1.44 -18.77
C THR A 260 -4.81 -1.16 -18.76
N ILE A 261 -4.01 -1.97 -18.07
CA ILE A 261 -2.55 -1.93 -18.17
C ILE A 261 -2.14 -2.12 -19.63
N ARG A 262 -1.20 -1.29 -20.10
CA ARG A 262 -0.64 -1.30 -21.46
C ARG A 262 0.81 -1.73 -21.49
N ARG A 263 1.58 -1.31 -20.49
CA ARG A 263 3.00 -1.67 -20.33
C ARG A 263 3.30 -1.92 -18.87
N ALA A 264 4.21 -2.86 -18.63
CA ALA A 264 4.73 -3.17 -17.31
C ALA A 264 6.25 -3.37 -17.44
N VAL A 265 7.01 -2.67 -16.61
CA VAL A 265 8.47 -2.83 -16.53
C VAL A 265 8.84 -3.29 -15.12
N LEU A 266 9.81 -4.20 -15.03
CA LEU A 266 10.49 -4.58 -13.80
C LEU A 266 11.96 -4.17 -13.93
N LEU A 267 12.42 -3.38 -12.97
CA LEU A 267 13.83 -3.09 -12.74
C LEU A 267 14.26 -3.73 -11.42
N GLU A 268 15.37 -4.46 -11.42
CA GLU A 268 15.95 -5.04 -10.20
C GLU A 268 17.49 -4.96 -10.19
N SER A 269 18.09 -5.09 -9.01
CA SER A 269 19.54 -5.18 -8.81
C SER A 269 20.07 -6.50 -9.35
N LYS A 270 21.09 -6.46 -10.21
CA LYS A 270 21.80 -7.68 -10.67
C LYS A 270 22.62 -8.37 -9.57
N ASN A 271 22.92 -7.64 -8.50
CA ASN A 271 23.73 -8.13 -7.37
C ASN A 271 22.86 -8.70 -6.24
N GLY A 272 21.54 -8.65 -6.37
CA GLY A 272 20.61 -9.21 -5.39
C GLY A 272 20.66 -10.74 -5.31
N GLN A 273 20.36 -11.28 -4.14
CA GLN A 273 20.31 -12.74 -3.90
C GLN A 273 19.03 -13.40 -4.43
N ILE A 274 18.02 -12.60 -4.82
CA ILE A 274 16.73 -13.05 -5.32
C ILE A 274 16.33 -12.25 -6.57
N SER A 275 15.39 -12.79 -7.35
CA SER A 275 14.76 -12.08 -8.47
C SER A 275 13.25 -11.98 -8.25
N GLN A 276 12.68 -10.83 -8.59
CA GLN A 276 11.24 -10.56 -8.56
C GLN A 276 10.54 -10.97 -9.87
N ARG A 277 11.31 -11.37 -10.89
CA ARG A 277 10.83 -11.56 -12.27
C ARG A 277 9.70 -12.57 -12.40
N ASP A 278 9.91 -13.79 -11.92
CA ASP A 278 8.92 -14.86 -12.10
C ASP A 278 7.62 -14.56 -11.34
N ALA A 279 7.73 -14.02 -10.12
CA ALA A 279 6.59 -13.62 -9.31
C ALA A 279 5.80 -12.45 -9.97
N ALA A 280 6.51 -11.45 -10.50
CA ALA A 280 5.91 -10.34 -11.22
C ALA A 280 5.19 -10.83 -12.49
N GLN A 281 5.83 -11.71 -13.27
CA GLN A 281 5.26 -12.26 -14.49
C GLN A 281 4.03 -13.15 -14.21
N SER A 282 4.07 -13.96 -13.14
CA SER A 282 2.92 -14.78 -12.71
C SER A 282 1.72 -13.92 -12.36
N THR A 283 1.94 -12.83 -11.60
CA THR A 283 0.89 -11.87 -11.24
C THR A 283 0.32 -11.18 -12.47
N LEU A 284 1.19 -10.68 -13.37
CA LEU A 284 0.77 -9.98 -14.57
C LEU A 284 -0.07 -10.86 -15.51
N LYS A 285 0.28 -12.15 -15.63
CA LYS A 285 -0.50 -13.14 -16.38
C LYS A 285 -1.93 -13.32 -15.85
N ALA A 286 -2.14 -13.12 -14.54
CA ALA A 286 -3.48 -13.17 -13.95
C ALA A 286 -4.34 -11.95 -14.31
N LEU A 287 -3.69 -10.82 -14.64
CA LEU A 287 -4.35 -9.54 -14.92
C LEU A 287 -4.63 -9.33 -16.41
N GLY A 288 -3.87 -9.98 -17.29
CA GLY A 288 -4.06 -9.88 -18.74
C GLY A 288 -2.88 -10.43 -19.54
N SER A 289 -2.80 -10.00 -20.80
CA SER A 289 -1.79 -10.45 -21.77
C SER A 289 -0.64 -9.45 -21.96
N VAL A 290 -0.41 -8.55 -21.01
CA VAL A 290 0.70 -7.60 -21.08
C VAL A 290 2.01 -8.34 -20.82
N GLU A 291 3.00 -8.14 -21.68
CA GLU A 291 4.34 -8.67 -21.46
C GLU A 291 5.08 -7.85 -20.40
N LEU A 292 5.85 -8.52 -19.56
CA LEU A 292 6.72 -7.87 -18.59
C LEU A 292 8.05 -7.54 -19.28
N GLU A 293 8.31 -6.26 -19.51
CA GLU A 293 9.64 -5.79 -19.86
C GLU A 293 10.54 -5.88 -18.62
N TYR A 294 11.79 -6.34 -18.77
CA TYR A 294 12.65 -6.69 -17.64
C TYR A 294 14.09 -6.21 -17.85
N LEU A 295 14.67 -5.62 -16.81
CA LEU A 295 16.08 -5.24 -16.79
C LEU A 295 16.67 -5.42 -15.38
N ALA A 296 17.80 -6.12 -15.30
CA ALA A 296 18.65 -6.14 -14.11
C ALA A 296 19.82 -5.15 -14.30
N VAL A 297 20.03 -4.25 -13.35
CA VAL A 297 21.06 -3.18 -13.41
C VAL A 297 22.14 -3.36 -12.35
#